data_AF-A0A3D1USI0-F1
#
_entry.id   AF-A0A3D1USI0-F1
#
_cell.length_a   1.000
_cell.length_b   1.000
_cell.length_c   1.000
_cell.angle_alpha   90.00
_cell.angle_beta   90.00
_cell.angle_gamma   90.00
#
_symmetry.space_group_name_H-M   'P 1'
#
loop_
_entity.id
_entity.type
_entity.pdbx_description
1 polymer ?
#
loop_
_entity_poly.entity_id
_entity_poly.type
_entity_poly.pdbx_seq_one_letter_code
_entity_poly.pdbx_strand_id
1 'polypeptide(L)'
;MKKMLTLLSVAALSLGAAEQMPLPSGKAEFAPTEKASADQIQTLVPRIEGNAIVCGNKRLDLQNNSGMTLTCDGEMLGRFFYYFTGEDKAIKKPYWIECGRWFADQEKSSFRKSGNTFYADTFMKIGDYPSWEACKQQVELLPDGLIKIDIQWTPSEDQNLALEGHSLFFMMPYKTGGGKSITLNGKKTMLPTEAVSGIICGEYRPKEFKVVFLPDDPGKTFSITAVKPDIDLFNSWAIKDGLRFNFVDNKKTRHLTVFLDIRQGIKKK
;
A
#
# COMPACT_ATOMS: atom_id res chain seq x y z
N MET A 1 61.48 20.40 -50.84
CA MET A 1 60.21 19.75 -51.27
C MET A 1 59.10 20.21 -50.33
N LYS A 2 57.99 20.71 -50.91
CA LYS A 2 56.76 21.29 -50.31
C LYS A 2 57.00 22.60 -49.51
N LYS A 3 56.85 23.79 -50.12
CA LYS A 3 55.60 24.59 -50.34
C LYS A 3 54.84 24.82 -49.02
N MET A 4 54.36 26.00 -48.60
CA MET A 4 54.30 27.42 -49.02
C MET A 4 53.79 28.13 -47.73
N LEU A 5 54.29 29.32 -47.36
CA LEU A 5 53.62 30.63 -47.51
C LEU A 5 52.19 30.65 -46.88
N THR A 6 51.73 31.58 -46.03
CA THR A 6 51.95 33.04 -45.87
C THR A 6 51.10 33.43 -44.62
N LEU A 7 51.61 34.23 -43.66
CA LEU A 7 51.18 35.64 -43.35
C LEU A 7 49.65 35.84 -43.19
N LEU A 8 49.09 36.49 -42.17
CA LEU A 8 49.25 37.86 -41.64
C LEU A 8 48.44 37.91 -40.32
N SER A 9 49.01 38.30 -39.17
CA SER A 9 49.06 39.66 -38.59
C SER A 9 47.73 40.31 -38.17
N VAL A 10 47.80 41.04 -37.05
CA VAL A 10 47.09 42.27 -36.61
C VAL A 10 46.58 42.07 -35.18
N ALA A 11 47.38 42.51 -34.19
CA ALA A 11 47.31 43.81 -33.49
C ALA A 11 46.33 43.75 -32.30
N ALA A 12 46.86 43.78 -31.08
CA ALA A 12 47.04 44.97 -30.25
C ALA A 12 45.73 45.39 -29.56
N LEU A 13 45.72 45.40 -28.23
CA LEU A 13 45.38 46.57 -27.43
C LEU A 13 45.53 46.27 -25.93
N SER A 14 46.39 47.08 -25.34
CA SER A 14 46.55 47.36 -23.93
C SER A 14 45.40 48.16 -23.34
N LEU A 15 45.39 48.22 -21.99
CA LEU A 15 44.87 49.29 -21.12
C LEU A 15 43.37 49.29 -20.80
N GLY A 16 43.11 49.57 -19.52
CA GLY A 16 42.00 50.43 -19.14
C GLY A 16 41.21 49.92 -17.96
N ALA A 17 41.27 50.65 -16.86
CA ALA A 17 40.45 50.47 -15.68
C ALA A 17 38.96 50.45 -16.02
N ALA A 18 38.20 49.62 -15.30
CA ALA A 18 36.78 49.84 -15.10
C ALA A 18 36.58 50.17 -13.62
N GLU A 19 36.20 51.42 -13.41
CA GLU A 19 35.88 52.05 -12.14
C GLU A 19 34.85 51.24 -11.34
N GLN A 20 34.95 51.34 -10.01
CA GLN A 20 33.89 50.94 -9.09
C GLN A 20 32.57 51.63 -9.50
N MET A 21 31.64 50.87 -10.07
CA MET A 21 30.25 51.30 -10.08
C MET A 21 29.69 51.15 -8.65
N PRO A 22 29.06 52.20 -8.08
CA PRO A 22 28.43 52.10 -6.77
C PRO A 22 27.28 51.10 -6.84
N LEU A 23 27.28 50.13 -5.92
CA LEU A 23 26.14 49.23 -5.72
C LEU A 23 24.93 50.09 -5.31
N PRO A 24 23.77 49.96 -5.96
CA PRO A 24 22.58 50.70 -5.55
C PRO A 24 22.17 50.24 -4.15
N SER A 25 22.23 51.17 -3.19
CA SER A 25 21.70 51.00 -1.84
C SER A 25 20.18 51.12 -1.87
N GLY A 26 19.52 50.10 -2.42
CA GLY A 26 18.10 49.86 -2.24
C GLY A 26 17.95 48.55 -1.49
N LYS A 27 17.11 48.52 -0.45
CA LYS A 27 16.57 47.24 0.03
C LYS A 27 15.86 46.60 -1.16
N ALA A 28 16.49 45.63 -1.80
CA ALA A 28 15.78 44.70 -2.64
C ALA A 28 14.80 43.99 -1.70
N GLU A 29 13.54 44.43 -1.73
CA GLU A 29 12.47 43.57 -1.28
C GLU A 29 12.61 42.30 -2.10
N PHE A 30 13.04 41.22 -1.42
CA PHE A 30 12.91 39.89 -1.97
C PHE A 30 11.47 39.78 -2.42
N ALA A 31 11.26 39.71 -3.73
CA ALA A 31 9.99 39.26 -4.28
C ALA A 31 9.61 38.03 -3.45
N PRO A 32 8.37 37.96 -2.93
CA PRO A 32 7.97 36.82 -2.13
C PRO A 32 8.34 35.59 -2.94
N THR A 33 9.29 34.82 -2.41
CA THR A 33 9.61 33.50 -2.94
C THR A 33 8.25 32.85 -3.06
N GLU A 34 7.82 32.54 -4.29
CA GLU A 34 6.55 31.88 -4.53
C GLU A 34 6.47 30.78 -3.49
N LYS A 35 5.56 30.95 -2.51
CA LYS A 35 5.26 29.89 -1.57
C LYS A 35 4.97 28.70 -2.46
N ALA A 36 5.83 27.68 -2.37
CA ALA A 36 5.68 26.43 -3.09
C ALA A 36 4.20 26.11 -3.12
N SER A 37 3.61 26.13 -4.32
CA SER A 37 2.17 25.97 -4.51
C SER A 37 1.72 24.81 -3.64
N ALA A 38 0.75 25.04 -2.75
CA ALA A 38 0.12 23.97 -1.98
C ALA A 38 -0.13 22.81 -2.93
N ASP A 39 0.54 21.68 -2.70
CA ASP A 39 0.50 20.52 -3.56
C ASP A 39 -0.97 20.21 -3.86
N GLN A 40 -1.41 20.49 -5.10
CA GLN A 40 -2.82 20.41 -5.44
C GLN A 40 -3.23 18.95 -5.37
N ILE A 41 -4.11 18.63 -4.42
CA ILE A 41 -4.74 17.33 -4.30
C ILE A 41 -5.55 17.10 -5.57
N GLN A 42 -5.26 16.01 -6.27
CA GLN A 42 -5.92 15.65 -7.52
C GLN A 42 -6.33 14.18 -7.49
N THR A 43 -7.30 13.82 -8.32
CA THR A 43 -7.54 12.42 -8.69
C THR A 43 -6.54 12.04 -9.76
N LEU A 44 -5.61 11.15 -9.40
CA LEU A 44 -4.51 10.74 -10.24
C LEU A 44 -4.78 9.36 -10.87
N VAL A 45 -4.09 9.08 -11.97
CA VAL A 45 -4.17 7.79 -12.66
C VAL A 45 -3.06 6.88 -12.12
N PRO A 46 -3.40 5.73 -11.50
CA PRO A 46 -2.41 4.77 -11.05
C PRO A 46 -1.76 4.08 -12.24
N ARG A 47 -0.52 3.65 -12.05
CA ARG A 47 0.26 2.90 -13.03
C ARG A 47 1.08 1.82 -12.36
N ILE A 48 1.57 0.86 -13.13
CA ILE A 48 2.44 -0.19 -12.63
C ILE A 48 3.91 0.18 -12.83
N GLU A 49 4.72 0.01 -11.78
CA GLU A 49 6.17 0.17 -11.79
C GLU A 49 6.84 -1.03 -11.14
N GLY A 50 7.44 -1.91 -11.95
CA GLY A 50 7.99 -3.19 -11.46
C GLY A 50 6.90 -4.04 -10.79
N ASN A 51 7.12 -4.34 -9.50
CA ASN A 51 6.20 -5.08 -8.61
C ASN A 51 5.35 -4.15 -7.73
N ALA A 52 5.05 -2.95 -8.20
CA ALA A 52 4.23 -2.00 -7.45
C ALA A 52 3.18 -1.30 -8.32
N ILE A 53 2.13 -0.81 -7.67
CA ILE A 53 1.16 0.11 -8.24
C ILE A 53 1.37 1.49 -7.60
N VAL A 54 1.64 2.50 -8.43
CA VAL A 54 2.03 3.85 -8.02
C VAL A 54 0.98 4.87 -8.47
N CYS A 55 0.60 5.77 -7.57
CA CYS A 55 -0.34 6.85 -7.84
C CYS A 55 0.08 8.13 -7.11
N GLY A 56 0.72 9.06 -7.84
CA GLY A 56 1.28 10.27 -7.26
C GLY A 56 2.30 9.99 -6.17
N ASN A 57 2.00 10.40 -4.94
CA ASN A 57 2.81 10.18 -3.76
C ASN A 57 2.64 8.81 -3.09
N LYS A 58 1.64 8.02 -3.51
CA LYS A 58 1.36 6.69 -2.95
C LYS A 58 1.93 5.56 -3.80
N ARG A 59 2.36 4.50 -3.12
CA ARG A 59 2.92 3.29 -3.72
C ARG A 59 2.48 2.06 -2.95
N LEU A 60 1.87 1.11 -3.65
CA LEU A 60 1.54 -0.23 -3.16
C LEU A 60 2.57 -1.22 -3.69
N ASP A 61 3.52 -1.62 -2.86
CA ASP A 61 4.50 -2.66 -3.19
C ASP A 61 3.91 -4.04 -2.93
N LEU A 62 4.04 -4.94 -3.92
CA LEU A 62 3.58 -6.32 -3.87
C LEU A 62 4.76 -7.25 -3.63
N GLN A 63 4.62 -8.16 -2.67
CA GLN A 63 5.69 -9.04 -2.23
C GLN A 63 5.44 -10.48 -2.70
N ASN A 64 6.53 -11.25 -2.77
CA ASN A 64 6.49 -12.67 -3.16
C ASN A 64 5.75 -13.58 -2.16
N ASN A 65 5.50 -13.08 -0.94
CA ASN A 65 4.77 -13.76 0.13
C ASN A 65 3.28 -13.38 0.18
N SER A 66 2.68 -12.92 -0.92
CA SER A 66 1.32 -12.36 -0.98
C SER A 66 1.07 -11.12 -0.12
N GLY A 67 2.05 -10.66 0.66
CA GLY A 67 1.97 -9.41 1.41
C GLY A 67 1.99 -8.19 0.49
N MET A 68 1.30 -7.13 0.91
CA MET A 68 1.31 -5.85 0.20
C MET A 68 1.59 -4.72 1.17
N THR A 69 2.41 -3.75 0.79
CA THR A 69 2.75 -2.60 1.64
C THR A 69 2.37 -1.31 0.94
N LEU A 70 1.55 -0.50 1.60
CA LEU A 70 1.18 0.82 1.12
C LEU A 70 2.04 1.87 1.81
N THR A 71 2.68 2.72 0.99
CA THR A 71 3.50 3.84 1.44
C THR A 71 3.02 5.14 0.81
N CYS A 72 3.32 6.25 1.49
CA CYS A 72 3.14 7.62 1.01
C CYS A 72 4.44 8.38 1.25
N ASP A 73 5.12 8.82 0.19
CA ASP A 73 6.43 9.51 0.28
C ASP A 73 7.48 8.75 1.11
N GLY A 74 7.47 7.41 1.03
CA GLY A 74 8.37 6.54 1.80
C GLY A 74 7.90 6.27 3.23
N GLU A 75 6.89 6.97 3.73
CA GLU A 75 6.24 6.67 5.01
C GLU A 75 5.28 5.48 4.84
N MET A 76 5.39 4.49 5.72
CA MET A 76 4.47 3.35 5.73
C MET A 76 3.06 3.78 6.19
N LEU A 77 2.08 3.64 5.30
CA LEU A 77 0.66 3.75 5.65
C LEU A 77 0.13 2.47 6.28
N GLY A 78 0.55 1.32 5.77
CA GLY A 78 0.25 0.05 6.39
C GLY A 78 0.56 -1.15 5.50
N ARG A 79 0.28 -2.34 6.03
CA ARG A 79 0.53 -3.61 5.35
C ARG A 79 -0.74 -4.43 5.27
N PHE A 80 -0.96 -5.03 4.10
CA PHE A 80 -2.03 -5.97 3.83
C PHE A 80 -1.49 -7.39 3.79
N PHE A 81 -2.27 -8.32 4.34
CA PHE A 81 -1.97 -9.74 4.25
C PHE A 81 -3.21 -10.55 4.67
N TYR A 82 -3.41 -11.70 4.03
CA TYR A 82 -4.52 -12.58 4.36
C TYR A 82 -4.18 -13.49 5.55
N TYR A 83 -5.15 -13.75 6.42
CA TYR A 83 -4.97 -14.57 7.63
C TYR A 83 -5.79 -15.86 7.58
N PHE A 84 -5.16 -16.92 8.06
CA PHE A 84 -5.79 -18.18 8.41
C PHE A 84 -5.91 -18.30 9.93
N THR A 85 -6.98 -18.93 10.38
CA THR A 85 -7.18 -19.31 11.78
C THR A 85 -7.57 -20.77 11.86
N GLY A 86 -7.27 -21.42 12.98
CA GLY A 86 -7.74 -22.78 13.22
C GLY A 86 -6.90 -23.51 14.26
N GLU A 87 -6.79 -24.82 14.12
CA GLU A 87 -6.03 -25.66 15.05
C GLU A 87 -5.41 -26.90 14.40
N ASP A 88 -4.29 -27.33 14.98
CA ASP A 88 -3.85 -28.71 14.91
C ASP A 88 -4.61 -29.53 15.96
N LYS A 89 -5.46 -30.46 15.50
CA LYS A 89 -6.29 -31.31 16.35
C LYS A 89 -5.50 -32.38 17.08
N ALA A 90 -4.37 -32.83 16.54
CA ALA A 90 -3.54 -33.88 17.12
C ALA A 90 -2.82 -33.37 18.39
N ILE A 91 -2.28 -32.15 18.33
CA ILE A 91 -1.56 -31.52 19.46
C ILE A 91 -2.35 -30.41 20.17
N LYS A 92 -3.62 -30.18 19.78
CA LYS A 92 -4.49 -29.13 20.33
C LYS A 92 -3.86 -27.73 20.29
N LYS A 93 -3.13 -27.44 19.22
CA LYS A 93 -2.42 -26.16 19.05
C LYS A 93 -3.24 -25.21 18.18
N PRO A 94 -3.67 -24.05 18.70
CA PRO A 94 -4.35 -23.05 17.89
C PRO A 94 -3.36 -22.31 16.99
N TYR A 95 -3.86 -21.86 15.83
CA TYR A 95 -3.11 -21.16 14.82
C TYR A 95 -3.76 -19.84 14.42
N TRP A 96 -2.90 -18.83 14.25
CA TRP A 96 -3.15 -17.54 13.61
C TRP A 96 -2.00 -17.29 12.64
N ILE A 97 -2.25 -17.55 11.36
CA ILE A 97 -1.20 -17.66 10.35
C ILE A 97 -1.38 -16.58 9.30
N GLU A 98 -0.36 -15.75 9.14
CA GLU A 98 -0.21 -14.88 7.99
C GLU A 98 0.12 -15.71 6.75
N CYS A 99 -0.70 -15.56 5.70
CA CYS A 99 -0.48 -16.19 4.42
C CYS A 99 0.87 -15.75 3.82
N GLY A 100 1.62 -16.71 3.28
CA GLY A 100 2.90 -16.49 2.59
C GLY A 100 4.11 -16.31 3.51
N ARG A 101 3.94 -16.37 4.84
CA ARG A 101 5.04 -16.15 5.80
C ARG A 101 5.63 -17.44 6.37
N TRP A 102 5.65 -17.62 7.69
CA TRP A 102 6.43 -18.66 8.38
C TRP A 102 6.08 -20.10 7.98
N PHE A 103 4.85 -20.33 7.55
CA PHE A 103 4.37 -21.65 7.14
C PHE A 103 4.24 -21.80 5.63
N ALA A 104 4.78 -20.87 4.84
CA ALA A 104 4.76 -20.99 3.39
C ALA A 104 5.82 -21.96 2.90
N ASP A 105 5.41 -22.89 2.04
CA ASP A 105 6.32 -23.74 1.27
C ASP A 105 6.88 -22.89 0.11
N GLN A 106 8.07 -22.33 0.32
CA GLN A 106 8.70 -21.38 -0.61
C GLN A 106 9.11 -22.03 -1.92
N GLU A 107 9.32 -23.35 -1.95
CA GLU A 107 9.71 -24.06 -3.18
C GLU A 107 8.53 -24.24 -4.13
N LYS A 108 7.31 -24.33 -3.59
CA LYS A 108 6.08 -24.47 -4.37
C LYS A 108 5.32 -23.17 -4.58
N SER A 109 5.49 -22.21 -3.68
CA SER A 109 4.84 -20.91 -3.79
C SER A 109 5.39 -20.13 -4.98
N SER A 110 4.54 -19.37 -5.65
CA SER A 110 4.94 -18.59 -6.82
C SER A 110 4.40 -17.17 -6.78
N PHE A 111 5.19 -16.24 -7.32
CA PHE A 111 4.79 -14.86 -7.57
C PHE A 111 5.14 -14.50 -8.99
N ARG A 112 4.14 -14.02 -9.75
CA ARG A 112 4.32 -13.62 -11.15
C ARG A 112 3.45 -12.43 -11.49
N LYS A 113 3.83 -11.76 -12.57
CA LYS A 113 3.07 -10.66 -13.17
C LYS A 113 2.70 -11.02 -14.60
N SER A 114 1.48 -10.70 -14.99
CA SER A 114 1.01 -10.74 -16.39
C SER A 114 0.18 -9.49 -16.67
N GLY A 115 0.68 -8.62 -17.54
CA GLY A 115 0.00 -7.36 -17.88
C GLY A 115 -0.22 -6.46 -16.67
N ASN A 116 -1.49 -6.13 -16.42
CA ASN A 116 -1.98 -5.31 -15.32
C ASN A 116 -2.22 -6.09 -14.01
N THR A 117 -1.87 -7.38 -13.99
CA THR A 117 -2.23 -8.30 -12.91
C THR A 117 -1.02 -8.99 -12.30
N PHE A 118 -1.03 -9.11 -10.99
CA PHE A 118 -0.08 -9.84 -10.18
C PHE A 118 -0.77 -11.07 -9.58
N TYR A 119 -0.08 -12.20 -9.61
CA TYR A 119 -0.57 -13.47 -9.10
C TYR A 119 0.40 -13.98 -8.05
N ALA A 120 -0.14 -14.37 -6.89
CA ALA A 120 0.60 -15.01 -5.82
C ALA A 120 -0.13 -16.30 -5.42
N ASP A 121 0.46 -17.44 -5.78
CA ASP A 121 -0.04 -18.75 -5.38
C ASP A 121 0.80 -19.20 -4.17
N THR A 122 0.16 -19.26 -3.01
CA THR A 122 0.82 -19.64 -1.75
C THR A 122 0.50 -21.08 -1.39
N PHE A 123 1.56 -21.87 -1.27
CA PHE A 123 1.51 -23.18 -0.67
C PHE A 123 1.88 -23.07 0.81
N MET A 124 1.19 -23.82 1.68
CA MET A 124 1.53 -23.92 3.10
C MET A 124 2.05 -25.30 3.45
N LYS A 125 2.90 -25.36 4.49
CA LYS A 125 3.41 -26.59 5.10
C LYS A 125 3.55 -26.39 6.61
N ILE A 126 2.89 -27.23 7.40
CA ILE A 126 2.89 -27.15 8.87
C ILE A 126 3.32 -28.50 9.42
N GLY A 127 4.41 -28.52 10.18
CA GLY A 127 4.98 -29.77 10.70
C GLY A 127 5.25 -30.77 9.57
N ASP A 128 4.84 -32.01 9.79
CA ASP A 128 5.01 -33.11 8.85
C ASP A 128 3.81 -33.31 7.91
N TYR A 129 2.79 -32.44 7.98
CA TYR A 129 1.65 -32.52 7.06
C TYR A 129 2.08 -32.20 5.63
N PRO A 130 1.48 -32.87 4.62
CA PRO A 130 1.73 -32.55 3.22
C PRO A 130 1.48 -31.08 2.92
N SER A 131 2.34 -30.50 2.08
CA SER A 131 2.09 -29.14 1.61
C SER A 131 0.88 -29.09 0.69
N TRP A 132 0.04 -28.06 0.84
CA TRP A 132 -1.15 -27.82 0.02
C TRP A 132 -1.21 -26.38 -0.48
N GLU A 133 -1.94 -26.16 -1.57
CA GLU A 133 -2.20 -24.82 -2.14
C GLU A 133 -3.22 -24.09 -1.25
N ALA A 134 -2.73 -23.29 -0.31
CA ALA A 134 -3.59 -22.67 0.70
C ALA A 134 -4.32 -21.43 0.18
N CYS A 135 -3.69 -20.64 -0.68
CA CYS A 135 -4.22 -19.34 -1.09
C CYS A 135 -3.80 -18.97 -2.51
N LYS A 136 -4.74 -18.47 -3.31
CA LYS A 136 -4.49 -17.77 -4.57
C LYS A 136 -4.87 -16.32 -4.40
N GLN A 137 -3.92 -15.42 -4.60
CA GLN A 137 -4.15 -13.99 -4.57
C GLN A 137 -3.91 -13.40 -5.96
N GLN A 138 -4.88 -12.66 -6.46
CA GLN A 138 -4.77 -11.86 -7.67
C GLN A 138 -4.91 -10.38 -7.31
N VAL A 139 -3.94 -9.56 -7.73
CA VAL A 139 -4.01 -8.10 -7.60
C VAL A 139 -3.98 -7.48 -8.99
N GLU A 140 -5.08 -6.84 -9.39
CA GLU A 140 -5.27 -6.27 -10.71
C GLU A 140 -5.48 -4.76 -10.64
N LEU A 141 -4.75 -4.01 -11.47
CA LEU A 141 -5.04 -2.60 -11.73
C LEU A 141 -6.12 -2.51 -12.82
N LEU A 142 -7.33 -2.11 -12.44
CA LEU A 142 -8.48 -1.98 -13.33
C LEU A 142 -8.38 -0.73 -14.23
N PRO A 143 -9.09 -0.68 -15.37
CA PRO A 143 -9.07 0.45 -16.30
C PRO A 143 -9.54 1.79 -15.69
N ASP A 144 -10.39 1.75 -14.68
CA ASP A 144 -10.86 2.93 -13.94
C ASP A 144 -9.87 3.43 -12.87
N GLY A 145 -8.76 2.72 -12.69
CA GLY A 145 -7.72 3.02 -11.72
C GLY A 145 -7.97 2.46 -10.32
N LEU A 146 -9.02 1.64 -10.12
CA LEU A 146 -9.15 0.86 -8.88
C LEU A 146 -8.20 -0.33 -8.88
N ILE A 147 -7.74 -0.72 -7.69
CA ILE A 147 -6.94 -1.92 -7.51
C ILE A 147 -7.86 -3.01 -6.96
N LYS A 148 -8.13 -4.04 -7.76
CA LYS A 148 -8.90 -5.22 -7.33
C LYS A 148 -7.94 -6.22 -6.67
N ILE A 149 -8.27 -6.67 -5.48
CA ILE A 149 -7.56 -7.72 -4.75
C ILE A 149 -8.55 -8.86 -4.56
N ASP A 150 -8.35 -9.95 -5.30
CA ASP A 150 -9.10 -11.19 -5.18
C ASP A 150 -8.28 -12.23 -4.43
N ILE A 151 -8.89 -12.89 -3.45
CA ILE A 151 -8.26 -13.91 -2.63
C ILE A 151 -9.18 -15.13 -2.60
N GLN A 152 -8.67 -16.28 -3.02
CA GLN A 152 -9.30 -17.59 -2.85
C GLN A 152 -8.47 -18.41 -1.89
N TRP A 153 -9.10 -19.18 -1.02
CA TRP A 153 -8.39 -20.08 -0.11
C TRP A 153 -8.95 -21.50 -0.13
N THR A 154 -8.06 -22.45 0.17
CA THR A 154 -8.37 -23.88 0.21
C THR A 154 -7.95 -24.44 1.58
N PRO A 155 -8.82 -25.16 2.29
CA PRO A 155 -8.45 -25.84 3.53
C PRO A 155 -7.41 -26.93 3.25
N SER A 156 -6.67 -27.33 4.29
CA SER A 156 -5.83 -28.53 4.21
C SER A 156 -6.68 -29.77 3.97
N GLU A 157 -6.15 -30.73 3.21
CA GLU A 157 -6.75 -32.06 3.05
C GLU A 157 -6.51 -32.95 4.29
N ASP A 158 -5.54 -32.59 5.15
CA ASP A 158 -5.25 -33.35 6.36
C ASP A 158 -6.34 -33.13 7.42
N GLN A 159 -6.95 -34.22 7.88
CA GLN A 159 -8.07 -34.18 8.83
C GLN A 159 -7.68 -33.64 10.21
N ASN A 160 -6.40 -33.71 10.57
CA ASN A 160 -5.86 -33.17 11.82
C ASN A 160 -5.60 -31.67 11.74
N LEU A 161 -5.52 -31.09 10.54
CA LEU A 161 -5.27 -29.66 10.38
C LEU A 161 -6.55 -28.93 9.94
N ALA A 162 -7.29 -28.42 10.92
CA ALA A 162 -8.43 -27.56 10.64
C ALA A 162 -7.96 -26.11 10.52
N LEU A 163 -7.64 -25.67 9.31
CA LEU A 163 -7.34 -24.27 8.99
C LEU A 163 -8.38 -23.72 8.02
N GLU A 164 -8.85 -22.51 8.32
CA GLU A 164 -9.80 -21.77 7.51
C GLU A 164 -9.25 -20.38 7.21
N GLY A 165 -9.54 -19.87 6.01
CA GLY A 165 -9.42 -18.44 5.76
C GLY A 165 -10.29 -17.64 6.72
N HIS A 166 -9.79 -16.46 7.11
CA HIS A 166 -10.47 -15.62 8.10
C HIS A 166 -10.71 -14.20 7.60
N SER A 167 -9.68 -13.55 7.04
CA SER A 167 -9.79 -12.13 6.69
C SER A 167 -8.57 -11.60 5.99
N LEU A 168 -8.75 -10.59 5.15
CA LEU A 168 -7.68 -9.67 4.80
C LEU A 168 -7.48 -8.67 5.96
N PHE A 169 -6.29 -8.66 6.55
CA PHE A 169 -5.89 -7.65 7.52
C PHE A 169 -5.25 -6.48 6.78
N PHE A 170 -5.56 -5.27 7.23
CA PHE A 170 -4.76 -4.08 7.00
C PHE A 170 -4.21 -3.59 8.36
N MET A 171 -2.89 -3.59 8.50
CA MET A 171 -2.19 -3.16 9.70
C MET A 171 -1.59 -1.77 9.49
N MET A 172 -2.08 -0.78 10.24
CA MET A 172 -1.59 0.59 10.23
C MET A 172 -0.77 0.87 11.50
N PRO A 173 0.45 1.44 11.40
CA PRO A 173 1.22 1.86 12.56
C PRO A 173 0.53 2.98 13.36
N TYR A 174 0.69 3.01 14.69
CA TYR A 174 0.18 4.11 15.52
C TYR A 174 0.75 5.47 15.13
N LYS A 175 2.02 5.54 14.72
CA LYS A 175 2.63 6.79 14.23
C LYS A 175 1.92 7.39 13.02
N THR A 176 1.20 6.55 12.27
CA THR A 176 0.48 6.96 11.06
C THR A 176 -0.99 7.25 11.36
N GLY A 177 -1.66 6.36 12.11
CA GLY A 177 -3.11 6.42 12.33
C GLY A 177 -3.55 6.92 13.70
N GLY A 178 -2.71 6.83 14.73
CA GLY A 178 -3.09 7.18 16.09
C GLY A 178 -3.52 8.64 16.21
N GLY A 179 -4.67 8.89 16.82
CA GLY A 179 -5.26 10.23 16.92
C GLY A 179 -5.79 10.79 15.61
N LYS A 180 -5.79 10.02 14.51
CA LYS A 180 -6.45 10.35 13.25
C LYS A 180 -7.83 9.69 13.19
N SER A 181 -8.54 9.90 12.08
CA SER A 181 -9.87 9.34 11.88
C SER A 181 -9.90 8.34 10.72
N ILE A 182 -10.94 7.52 10.72
CA ILE A 182 -11.42 6.79 9.54
C ILE A 182 -12.92 7.04 9.40
N THR A 183 -13.48 6.76 8.23
CA THR A 183 -14.92 6.59 8.08
C THR A 183 -15.23 5.15 7.66
N LEU A 184 -16.25 4.55 8.27
CA LEU A 184 -16.86 3.30 7.84
C LEU A 184 -18.28 3.61 7.40
N ASN A 185 -18.60 3.40 6.13
CA ASN A 185 -19.93 3.69 5.56
C ASN A 185 -20.42 5.12 5.90
N GLY A 186 -19.49 6.09 5.88
CA GLY A 186 -19.75 7.49 6.20
C GLY A 186 -19.69 7.84 7.70
N LYS A 187 -19.70 6.86 8.61
CA LYS A 187 -19.58 7.09 10.05
C LYS A 187 -18.11 7.30 10.45
N LYS A 188 -17.78 8.50 10.92
CA LYS A 188 -16.43 8.87 11.37
C LYS A 188 -16.11 8.27 12.74
N THR A 189 -14.90 7.72 12.88
CA THR A 189 -14.37 7.17 14.14
C THR A 189 -12.93 7.65 14.35
N MET A 190 -12.61 8.08 15.57
CA MET A 190 -11.24 8.43 15.96
C MET A 190 -10.46 7.18 16.35
N LEU A 191 -9.22 7.08 15.89
CA LEU A 191 -8.33 5.96 16.14
C LEU A 191 -7.54 6.18 17.43
N PRO A 192 -7.48 5.19 18.34
CA PRO A 192 -6.64 5.25 19.53
C PRO A 192 -5.16 5.44 19.19
N THR A 193 -4.41 6.08 20.09
CA THR A 193 -2.94 6.20 20.01
C THR A 193 -2.22 5.04 20.69
N GLU A 194 -2.96 4.16 21.38
CA GLU A 194 -2.45 3.00 22.10
C GLU A 194 -3.46 1.85 22.05
N ALA A 195 -3.05 0.68 22.54
CA ALA A 195 -3.90 -0.50 22.55
C ALA A 195 -5.10 -0.30 23.47
N VAL A 196 -6.28 -0.73 23.02
CA VAL A 196 -7.52 -0.65 23.80
C VAL A 196 -8.21 -2.01 23.81
N SER A 197 -9.01 -2.25 24.85
CA SER A 197 -9.85 -3.43 24.91
C SER A 197 -11.07 -3.25 24.01
N GLY A 198 -11.25 -4.15 23.05
CA GLY A 198 -12.45 -4.22 22.22
C GLY A 198 -12.32 -3.63 20.81
N ILE A 199 -13.45 -3.65 20.11
CA ILE A 199 -13.57 -3.17 18.72
C ILE A 199 -13.65 -1.64 18.72
N ILE A 200 -12.82 -0.98 17.92
CA ILE A 200 -12.85 0.48 17.73
C ILE A 200 -14.10 0.85 16.90
N CYS A 201 -14.28 0.19 15.76
CA CYS A 201 -15.50 0.27 14.95
C CYS A 201 -15.71 -1.03 14.17
N GLY A 202 -16.96 -1.35 13.82
CA GLY A 202 -17.27 -2.50 13.01
C GLY A 202 -18.73 -2.55 12.60
N GLU A 203 -19.01 -3.23 11.50
CA GLU A 203 -20.34 -3.46 10.95
C GLU A 203 -20.43 -4.88 10.38
N TYR A 204 -21.63 -5.47 10.36
CA TYR A 204 -21.88 -6.82 9.81
C TYR A 204 -23.14 -6.91 8.94
N ARG A 205 -24.04 -5.92 9.05
CA ARG A 205 -25.32 -5.87 8.32
C ARG A 205 -25.25 -5.31 6.88
N PRO A 206 -24.44 -4.29 6.56
CA PRO A 206 -24.42 -3.68 5.25
C PRO A 206 -24.18 -4.67 4.10
N LYS A 207 -24.64 -4.29 2.90
CA LYS A 207 -24.25 -4.98 1.67
C LYS A 207 -22.85 -4.58 1.20
N GLU A 208 -22.45 -3.34 1.49
CA GLU A 208 -21.15 -2.77 1.15
C GLU A 208 -20.47 -2.27 2.42
N PHE A 209 -19.16 -2.49 2.50
CA PHE A 209 -18.28 -2.00 3.54
C PHE A 209 -17.24 -1.10 2.88
N LYS A 210 -17.46 0.21 2.94
CA LYS A 210 -16.52 1.22 2.44
C LYS A 210 -15.82 1.88 3.61
N VAL A 211 -14.50 1.72 3.67
CA VAL A 211 -13.63 2.31 4.69
C VAL A 211 -12.76 3.37 4.03
N VAL A 212 -12.85 4.62 4.48
CA VAL A 212 -11.94 5.69 4.07
C VAL A 212 -10.95 5.94 5.20
N PHE A 213 -9.67 5.78 4.89
CA PHE A 213 -8.58 5.96 5.84
C PHE A 213 -8.04 7.38 5.75
N LEU A 214 -7.77 7.98 6.91
CA LEU A 214 -7.16 9.32 7.02
C LEU A 214 -7.92 10.39 6.22
N PRO A 215 -9.27 10.48 6.30
CA PRO A 215 -10.06 11.35 5.43
C PRO A 215 -9.75 12.85 5.60
N ASP A 216 -9.15 13.22 6.74
CA ASP A 216 -8.73 14.59 7.06
C ASP A 216 -7.30 14.91 6.57
N ASP A 217 -6.61 13.96 5.91
CA ASP A 217 -5.27 14.12 5.34
C ASP A 217 -5.27 13.70 3.85
N PRO A 218 -5.68 14.59 2.94
CA PRO A 218 -5.87 14.26 1.53
C PRO A 218 -4.64 13.69 0.80
N GLY A 219 -3.42 13.98 1.27
CA GLY A 219 -2.21 13.42 0.70
C GLY A 219 -2.06 11.93 1.01
N LYS A 220 -2.56 11.50 2.17
CA LYS A 220 -2.49 10.12 2.67
C LYS A 220 -3.81 9.35 2.55
N THR A 221 -4.92 10.00 2.19
CA THR A 221 -6.23 9.35 2.02
C THR A 221 -6.18 8.21 1.01
N PHE A 222 -6.85 7.11 1.36
CA PHE A 222 -7.20 6.01 0.47
C PHE A 222 -8.46 5.33 1.00
N SER A 223 -9.11 4.51 0.19
CA SER A 223 -10.27 3.74 0.64
C SER A 223 -10.22 2.28 0.23
N ILE A 224 -10.85 1.43 1.02
CA ILE A 224 -11.06 0.02 0.71
C ILE A 224 -12.55 -0.24 0.73
N THR A 225 -13.05 -0.90 -0.32
CA THR A 225 -14.44 -1.32 -0.45
C THR A 225 -14.50 -2.84 -0.57
N ALA A 226 -15.40 -3.46 0.17
CA ALA A 226 -15.74 -4.88 0.04
C ALA A 226 -17.26 -5.04 0.02
N VAL A 227 -17.76 -6.01 -0.75
CA VAL A 227 -19.20 -6.18 -1.00
C VAL A 227 -19.63 -7.61 -0.75
N LYS A 228 -20.83 -7.80 -0.18
CA LYS A 228 -21.44 -9.12 -0.02
C LYS A 228 -21.68 -9.76 -1.40
N PRO A 229 -21.54 -11.09 -1.54
CA PRO A 229 -21.47 -12.08 -0.46
C PRO A 229 -20.06 -12.38 0.06
N ASP A 230 -19.00 -11.82 -0.50
CA ASP A 230 -17.62 -12.25 -0.24
C ASP A 230 -17.07 -11.83 1.13
N ILE A 231 -17.63 -10.76 1.71
CA ILE A 231 -17.31 -10.28 3.06
C ILE A 231 -18.48 -10.56 4.00
N ASP A 232 -18.20 -11.08 5.19
CA ASP A 232 -19.20 -11.27 6.25
C ASP A 232 -19.36 -9.98 7.08
N LEU A 233 -18.23 -9.45 7.55
CA LEU A 233 -18.18 -8.25 8.39
C LEU A 233 -16.87 -7.49 8.26
N PHE A 234 -16.89 -6.24 8.75
CA PHE A 234 -15.70 -5.44 9.00
C PHE A 234 -15.58 -5.15 10.50
N ASN A 235 -14.36 -5.25 11.04
CA ASN A 235 -14.07 -4.74 12.38
C ASN A 235 -12.64 -4.20 12.50
N SER A 236 -12.40 -3.36 13.50
CA SER A 236 -11.08 -2.80 13.76
C SER A 236 -10.71 -2.86 15.24
N TRP A 237 -9.41 -2.97 15.53
CA TRP A 237 -8.84 -3.18 16.85
C TRP A 237 -7.60 -2.31 17.03
N ALA A 238 -7.37 -1.80 18.24
CA ALA A 238 -6.08 -1.22 18.61
C ALA A 238 -5.32 -2.27 19.42
N ILE A 239 -4.28 -2.84 18.82
CA ILE A 239 -3.45 -3.88 19.42
C ILE A 239 -2.07 -3.33 19.76
N LYS A 240 -1.24 -4.09 20.48
CA LYS A 240 0.08 -3.62 20.95
C LYS A 240 0.92 -2.96 19.85
N ASP A 241 0.93 -3.55 18.65
CA ASP A 241 1.84 -3.15 17.58
C ASP A 241 1.21 -2.23 16.51
N GLY A 242 -0.06 -1.83 16.70
CA GLY A 242 -0.73 -0.90 15.80
C GLY A 242 -2.24 -1.04 15.76
N LEU A 243 -2.82 -0.45 14.71
CA LEU A 243 -4.23 -0.46 14.42
C LEU A 243 -4.51 -1.53 13.35
N ARG A 244 -5.35 -2.49 13.69
CA ARG A 244 -5.70 -3.62 12.83
C ARG A 244 -7.10 -3.44 12.28
N PHE A 245 -7.26 -3.54 10.97
CA PHE A 245 -8.56 -3.48 10.28
C PHE A 245 -8.79 -4.80 9.54
N ASN A 246 -9.92 -5.43 9.82
CA ASN A 246 -10.23 -6.79 9.35
C ASN A 246 -11.39 -6.73 8.37
N PHE A 247 -11.13 -7.16 7.13
CA PHE A 247 -12.17 -7.48 6.15
C PHE A 247 -12.40 -8.98 6.24
N VAL A 248 -13.37 -9.38 7.06
CA VAL A 248 -13.62 -10.79 7.42
C VAL A 248 -14.35 -11.48 6.30
N ASP A 249 -13.76 -12.53 5.77
CA ASP A 249 -14.28 -13.22 4.62
C ASP A 249 -15.56 -14.00 4.96
N ASN A 250 -16.40 -14.21 3.94
CA ASN A 250 -17.46 -15.18 4.06
C ASN A 250 -16.90 -16.58 3.80
N LYS A 251 -16.65 -17.33 4.88
CA LYS A 251 -16.07 -18.67 4.79
C LYS A 251 -16.81 -19.65 3.87
N LYS A 252 -18.10 -19.41 3.60
CA LYS A 252 -18.89 -20.24 2.67
C LYS A 252 -18.49 -20.04 1.21
N THR A 253 -18.06 -18.84 0.83
CA THR A 253 -17.60 -18.55 -0.53
C THR A 253 -16.14 -18.98 -0.73
N ARG A 254 -15.37 -19.04 0.36
CA ARG A 254 -13.90 -19.25 0.34
C ARG A 254 -13.17 -18.25 -0.56
N HIS A 255 -13.77 -17.08 -0.69
CA HIS A 255 -13.39 -16.05 -1.64
C HIS A 255 -13.63 -14.67 -1.02
N LEU A 256 -12.66 -13.78 -1.17
CA LEU A 256 -12.74 -12.40 -0.77
C LEU A 256 -12.24 -11.48 -1.89
N THR A 257 -13.14 -10.66 -2.43
CA THR A 257 -12.76 -9.51 -3.27
C THR A 257 -12.81 -8.22 -2.47
N VAL A 258 -11.73 -7.43 -2.54
CA VAL A 258 -11.71 -6.03 -2.08
C VAL A 258 -11.20 -5.10 -3.18
N PHE A 259 -11.66 -3.85 -3.15
CA PHE A 259 -11.23 -2.79 -4.06
C PHE A 259 -10.51 -1.71 -3.27
N LEU A 260 -9.25 -1.45 -3.61
CA LEU A 260 -8.43 -0.40 -3.04
C LEU A 260 -8.37 0.80 -4.00
N ASP A 261 -8.68 1.98 -3.47
CA ASP A 261 -8.58 3.25 -4.20
C ASP A 261 -7.51 4.13 -3.57
N ILE A 262 -6.42 4.36 -4.32
CA ILE A 262 -5.30 5.22 -3.96
C ILE A 262 -5.19 6.47 -4.86
N ARG A 263 -6.24 6.79 -5.62
CA ARG A 263 -6.20 7.84 -6.67
C ARG A 263 -6.14 9.25 -6.13
N GLN A 264 -6.73 9.51 -4.97
CA GLN A 264 -6.65 10.82 -4.33
C GLN A 264 -5.23 11.04 -3.81
N GLY A 265 -4.49 12.01 -4.31
CA GLY A 265 -3.13 12.24 -3.85
C GLY A 265 -2.48 13.51 -4.39
N ILE A 266 -1.19 13.65 -4.08
CA ILE A 266 -0.35 14.76 -4.53
C ILE A 266 0.40 14.36 -5.80
N LYS A 267 0.31 15.19 -6.84
CA LYS A 267 1.07 15.00 -8.07
C LYS A 267 2.55 15.29 -7.80
N LYS A 268 3.41 14.28 -7.95
CA LYS A 268 4.86 14.49 -7.93
C LYS A 268 5.30 15.16 -9.23
N LYS A 269 6.11 16.21 -9.10
CA LYS A 269 6.79 16.86 -10.23
C LYS A 269 7.91 15.98 -10.76
#